data_AF-A0A9D6BIG2-F1
#
_entry.id   AF-A0A9D6BIG2-F1
#
_cell.length_a   1.000
_cell.length_b   1.000
_cell.length_c   1.000
_cell.angle_alpha   90.00
_cell.angle_beta   90.00
_cell.angle_gamma   90.00
#
_symmetry.space_group_name_H-M   'P 1'
#
loop_
_entity.id
_entity.type
_entity.pdbx_description
1 polymer ?
#
loop_
_entity_poly.entity_id
_entity_poly.type
_entity_poly.pdbx_seq_one_letter_code
_entity_poly.pdbx_strand_id
1 'polypeptide(L)'
;MRLKLIPALMACLLAAACTTADKPATDALPFKKNALIVYSDKGRPIQDALEPLCSAVGKGDASKQSKLGVAIVAGMGFNYAYEDPRASEAVLYMARKYAEALQEEIKRCGVAAEVHMNASKVTPTREHVAQTLAKRKSDGLIQVSIAPERVGDGTDLFISTDYFTLTWEGRAHGASVTTGAGPAQKHKVASDAPLALYARRFATALRDQGYIGR
;
A
#
# COMPACT_ATOMS: atom_id res chain seq x y z
N MET A 1 -66.35 -22.23 -20.70
CA MET A 1 -67.57 -21.43 -20.46
C MET A 1 -67.31 -20.45 -19.33
N ARG A 2 -67.53 -19.14 -19.60
CA ARG A 2 -68.03 -18.05 -18.72
C ARG A 2 -67.34 -17.88 -17.35
N LEU A 3 -66.42 -16.92 -17.18
CA LEU A 3 -66.64 -15.49 -16.81
C LEU A 3 -67.66 -15.23 -15.68
N LYS A 4 -67.19 -14.63 -14.57
CA LYS A 4 -67.78 -13.49 -13.81
C LYS A 4 -66.81 -13.13 -12.66
N LEU A 5 -66.07 -12.02 -12.71
CA LEU A 5 -66.39 -10.60 -12.41
C LEU A 5 -66.48 -10.25 -10.92
N ILE A 6 -65.65 -9.26 -10.56
CA ILE A 6 -65.36 -8.58 -9.28
C ILE A 6 -66.47 -7.56 -8.94
N PRO A 7 -66.68 -7.22 -7.65
CA PRO A 7 -66.56 -5.82 -7.18
C PRO A 7 -65.84 -5.75 -5.80
N ALA A 8 -64.81 -4.91 -5.61
CA ALA A 8 -64.82 -3.47 -5.32
C ALA A 8 -65.29 -3.09 -3.89
N LEU A 9 -64.32 -2.65 -3.06
CA LEU A 9 -64.46 -1.81 -1.86
C LEU A 9 -63.02 -1.40 -1.49
N MET A 10 -62.42 -0.34 -2.05
CA MET A 10 -62.66 1.10 -1.91
C MET A 10 -62.68 1.64 -0.48
N ALA A 11 -61.54 2.27 -0.15
CA ALA A 11 -61.33 3.45 0.69
C ALA A 11 -61.53 3.37 2.22
N CYS A 12 -60.41 3.52 2.92
CA CYS A 12 -60.25 4.65 3.83
C CYS A 12 -58.77 5.08 3.88
N LEU A 13 -58.48 6.24 3.28
CA LEU A 13 -57.33 7.06 3.64
C LEU A 13 -57.53 7.58 5.07
N LEU A 14 -56.47 7.62 5.88
CA LEU A 14 -56.10 8.83 6.63
C LEU A 14 -54.70 8.66 7.25
N ALA A 15 -53.80 9.50 6.74
CA ALA A 15 -52.63 10.10 7.35
C ALA A 15 -52.13 9.56 8.71
N ALA A 16 -50.94 8.96 8.69
CA ALA A 16 -49.97 9.11 9.76
C ALA A 16 -48.67 9.64 9.16
N ALA A 17 -48.20 10.74 9.75
CA ALA A 17 -47.16 11.62 9.29
C ALA A 17 -45.86 10.93 8.89
N CYS A 18 -45.28 11.42 7.79
CA CYS A 18 -43.85 11.39 7.54
C CYS A 18 -43.09 11.98 8.73
N THR A 19 -42.29 11.16 9.38
CA THR A 19 -41.04 11.61 10.02
C THR A 19 -39.94 10.65 9.59
N THR A 20 -39.53 10.77 8.32
CA THR A 20 -38.17 10.39 7.95
C THR A 20 -37.27 11.33 8.74
N ALA A 21 -36.71 10.83 9.85
CA ALA A 21 -35.58 11.47 10.47
C ALA A 21 -34.46 11.50 9.43
N ASP A 22 -34.35 12.64 8.76
CA ASP A 22 -33.19 13.03 7.96
C ASP A 22 -31.95 12.83 8.83
N LYS A 23 -31.23 11.73 8.59
CA LYS A 23 -29.83 11.67 8.99
C LYS A 23 -29.11 12.67 8.09
N PRO A 24 -28.44 13.68 8.64
CA PRO A 24 -27.68 14.61 7.82
C PRO A 24 -26.61 13.85 7.04
N ALA A 25 -26.60 14.08 5.74
CA ALA A 25 -25.51 13.72 4.85
C ALA A 25 -24.27 14.56 5.21
N THR A 26 -23.41 14.03 6.07
CA THR A 26 -22.08 14.54 6.43
C THR A 26 -21.30 13.32 6.94
N ASP A 27 -20.23 12.81 6.33
CA ASP A 27 -19.18 13.46 5.56
C ASP A 27 -18.78 12.58 4.37
N ALA A 28 -18.94 13.10 3.16
CA ALA A 28 -18.15 12.63 2.04
C ALA A 28 -16.68 12.85 2.40
N LEU A 29 -15.89 11.77 2.42
CA LEU A 29 -14.45 11.83 2.60
C LEU A 29 -13.89 12.95 1.71
N PRO A 30 -13.27 14.00 2.28
CA PRO A 30 -12.72 15.07 1.47
C PRO A 30 -11.47 14.51 0.79
N PHE A 31 -11.64 13.94 -0.41
CA PHE A 31 -10.54 13.79 -1.36
C PHE A 31 -10.18 15.19 -1.91
N LYS A 32 -9.75 16.08 -1.02
CA LYS A 32 -8.86 17.17 -1.41
C LYS A 32 -7.53 16.51 -1.79
N LYS A 33 -6.99 16.91 -2.93
CA LYS A 33 -5.60 16.64 -3.33
C LYS A 33 -4.66 17.25 -2.28
N ASN A 34 -4.52 16.59 -1.14
CA ASN A 34 -3.69 17.03 -0.04
C ASN A 34 -2.32 16.38 -0.23
N ALA A 35 -1.45 17.04 -0.99
CA ALA A 35 -0.06 17.10 -0.56
C ALA A 35 -0.08 17.88 0.76
N LEU A 36 -0.29 17.18 1.88
CA LEU A 36 -0.30 17.79 3.20
C LEU A 36 1.16 18.17 3.50
N ILE A 37 1.46 19.45 3.30
CA ILE A 37 2.72 20.05 3.75
C ILE A 37 2.60 20.17 5.27
N VAL A 38 3.13 19.19 5.99
CA VAL A 38 3.38 19.32 7.42
C VAL A 38 4.54 20.31 7.57
N TYR A 39 4.42 21.32 8.43
CA TYR A 39 5.51 22.24 8.74
C TYR A 39 6.27 21.73 9.97
N SER A 40 7.61 21.82 9.98
CA SER A 40 8.36 21.67 11.23
C SER A 40 8.27 22.96 12.06
N ASP A 41 8.64 22.90 13.35
CA ASP A 41 8.70 24.07 14.26
C ASP A 41 9.55 25.24 13.74
N LYS A 42 10.30 25.05 12.63
CA LYS A 42 11.09 26.05 11.92
C LYS A 42 10.46 26.55 10.62
N GLY A 43 9.17 26.32 10.40
CA GLY A 43 8.41 26.87 9.27
C GLY A 43 8.79 26.34 7.89
N ARG A 44 9.58 25.25 7.81
CA ARG A 44 9.87 24.58 6.54
C ARG A 44 8.87 23.46 6.31
N PRO A 45 8.35 23.28 5.09
CA PRO A 45 7.71 22.04 4.67
C PRO A 45 8.57 20.85 5.13
N ILE A 46 8.01 19.85 5.81
CA ILE A 46 8.74 18.64 6.21
C ILE A 46 9.37 17.97 4.98
N GLN A 47 8.79 18.14 3.79
CA GLN A 47 9.40 17.71 2.53
C GLN A 47 10.73 18.42 2.21
N ASP A 48 10.86 19.71 2.55
CA ASP A 48 12.06 20.54 2.31
C ASP A 48 13.08 20.50 3.45
N ALA A 49 12.66 20.07 4.66
CA ALA A 49 13.51 20.00 5.85
C ALA A 49 14.28 18.68 6.00
N LEU A 50 14.03 17.69 5.13
CA LEU A 50 14.67 16.39 5.23
C LEU A 50 15.91 16.35 4.32
N GLU A 51 17.10 16.31 4.92
CA GLU A 51 18.39 16.16 4.24
C GLU A 51 18.35 15.11 3.12
N PRO A 52 19.03 15.32 1.97
CA PRO A 52 18.93 14.39 0.86
C PRO A 52 19.29 12.99 1.33
N LEU A 53 18.36 12.04 1.15
CA LEU A 53 18.48 10.71 1.73
C LEU A 53 19.81 10.03 1.35
N CYS A 54 20.32 10.28 0.16
CA CYS A 54 21.50 9.59 -0.37
C CYS A 54 22.62 10.56 -0.81
N SER A 55 22.68 11.76 -0.23
CA SER A 55 23.86 12.64 -0.36
C SER A 55 24.99 12.28 0.61
N ALA A 56 24.71 11.49 1.64
CA ALA A 56 25.71 10.97 2.56
C ALA A 56 26.12 9.55 2.13
N VAL A 57 27.42 9.25 2.16
CA VAL A 57 27.93 7.87 2.00
C VAL A 57 27.32 7.03 3.12
N GLY A 58 26.52 6.02 2.75
CA GLY A 58 25.92 5.13 3.71
C GLY A 58 27.00 4.41 4.51
N LYS A 59 26.82 4.26 5.83
CA LYS A 59 27.71 3.44 6.68
C LYS A 59 27.46 1.93 6.53
N GLY A 60 26.55 1.56 5.65
CA GLY A 60 26.14 0.18 5.42
C GLY A 60 27.18 -0.63 4.67
N ASP A 61 27.05 -1.95 4.76
CA ASP A 61 27.91 -2.90 4.05
C ASP A 61 27.61 -2.87 2.55
N ALA A 62 28.49 -2.24 1.76
CA ALA A 62 28.35 -2.10 0.31
C ALA A 62 28.25 -3.46 -0.44
N SER A 63 28.66 -4.57 0.18
CA SER A 63 28.49 -5.90 -0.41
C SER A 63 27.01 -6.32 -0.53
N LYS A 64 26.13 -5.71 0.28
CA LYS A 64 24.67 -5.96 0.30
C LYS A 64 23.89 -5.10 -0.69
N GLN A 65 24.55 -4.15 -1.33
CA GLN A 65 23.91 -3.19 -2.22
C GLN A 65 23.26 -3.90 -3.41
N SER A 66 22.01 -3.55 -3.69
CA SER A 66 21.28 -4.04 -4.86
C SER A 66 21.95 -3.58 -6.16
N LYS A 67 22.30 -4.53 -7.03
CA LYS A 67 22.95 -4.35 -8.33
C LYS A 67 21.98 -4.52 -9.49
N LEU A 68 21.01 -5.42 -9.34
CA LEU A 68 19.96 -5.68 -10.34
C LEU A 68 18.70 -4.82 -10.11
N GLY A 69 18.65 -4.09 -9.01
CA GLY A 69 17.54 -3.24 -8.61
C GLY A 69 16.56 -3.95 -7.69
N VAL A 70 15.53 -3.21 -7.31
CA VAL A 70 14.52 -3.60 -6.32
C VAL A 70 13.14 -3.70 -6.98
N ALA A 71 12.51 -4.86 -6.86
CA ALA A 71 11.09 -5.03 -7.22
C ALA A 71 10.23 -4.68 -5.99
N ILE A 72 9.30 -3.74 -6.13
CA ILE A 72 8.35 -3.36 -5.09
C ILE A 72 7.00 -3.94 -5.48
N VAL A 73 6.50 -4.87 -4.67
CA VAL A 73 5.24 -5.56 -4.93
C VAL A 73 4.22 -5.18 -3.86
N ALA A 74 3.04 -4.78 -4.31
CA ALA A 74 1.93 -4.38 -3.44
C ALA A 74 0.60 -4.80 -4.07
N GLY A 75 -0.47 -4.87 -3.30
CA GLY A 75 -1.83 -4.98 -3.86
C GLY A 75 -2.75 -5.94 -3.13
N MET A 76 -3.88 -6.26 -3.75
CA MET A 76 -5.00 -6.98 -3.11
C MET A 76 -4.64 -8.39 -2.66
N GLY A 77 -3.76 -9.11 -3.36
CA GLY A 77 -3.27 -10.41 -2.90
C GLY A 77 -2.42 -10.34 -1.61
N PHE A 78 -1.94 -9.14 -1.25
CA PHE A 78 -1.13 -8.85 -0.07
C PHE A 78 -1.93 -8.13 1.02
N ASN A 79 -3.15 -7.69 0.71
CA ASN A 79 -3.96 -6.83 1.57
C ASN A 79 -5.21 -7.59 2.03
N TYR A 80 -5.83 -7.09 3.09
CA TYR A 80 -7.09 -7.63 3.56
C TYR A 80 -8.18 -7.49 2.49
N ALA A 81 -8.92 -8.56 2.24
CA ALA A 81 -10.04 -8.55 1.32
C ALA A 81 -11.28 -8.03 2.05
N TYR A 82 -11.60 -6.74 1.86
CA TYR A 82 -12.84 -6.18 2.37
C TYR A 82 -14.02 -6.66 1.54
N GLU A 83 -15.15 -6.91 2.22
CA GLU A 83 -16.44 -7.15 1.56
C GLU A 83 -16.92 -5.89 0.83
N ASP A 84 -16.70 -4.71 1.42
CA ASP A 84 -16.94 -3.43 0.78
C ASP A 84 -15.91 -3.18 -0.35
N PRO A 85 -16.36 -3.07 -1.62
CA PRO A 85 -15.49 -2.76 -2.74
C PRO A 85 -14.77 -1.40 -2.59
N ARG A 86 -15.41 -0.40 -1.98
CA ARG A 86 -14.83 0.94 -1.81
C ARG A 86 -13.65 0.91 -0.84
N ALA A 87 -13.79 0.15 0.24
CA ALA A 87 -12.69 -0.07 1.19
C ALA A 87 -11.53 -0.82 0.52
N SER A 88 -11.83 -1.84 -0.30
CA SER A 88 -10.80 -2.56 -1.08
C SER A 88 -10.05 -1.62 -2.03
N GLU A 89 -10.76 -0.75 -2.76
CA GLU A 89 -10.18 0.23 -3.68
C GLU A 89 -9.33 1.27 -2.96
N ALA A 90 -9.79 1.78 -1.81
CA ALA A 90 -9.04 2.74 -1.00
C ALA A 90 -7.72 2.14 -0.52
N VAL A 91 -7.73 0.89 -0.04
CA VAL A 91 -6.52 0.20 0.41
C VAL A 91 -5.57 -0.09 -0.76
N LEU A 92 -6.09 -0.48 -1.93
CA LEU A 92 -5.28 -0.65 -3.14
C LEU A 92 -4.64 0.67 -3.58
N TYR A 93 -5.38 1.78 -3.51
CA TYR A 93 -4.89 3.11 -3.81
C TYR A 93 -3.77 3.54 -2.83
N MET A 94 -3.98 3.33 -1.52
CA MET A 94 -2.95 3.61 -0.51
C MET A 94 -1.69 2.78 -0.73
N ALA A 95 -1.83 1.48 -0.99
CA ALA A 95 -0.70 0.58 -1.25
C ALA A 95 0.09 1.04 -2.49
N ARG A 96 -0.61 1.46 -3.55
CA ARG A 96 0.02 2.03 -4.76
C ARG A 96 0.79 3.30 -4.42
N LYS A 97 0.17 4.26 -3.72
CA LYS A 97 0.81 5.55 -3.39
C LYS A 97 2.03 5.38 -2.50
N TYR A 98 1.96 4.45 -1.54
CA TYR A 98 3.10 4.11 -0.71
C TYR A 98 4.24 3.44 -1.52
N ALA A 99 3.91 2.49 -2.41
CA ALA A 99 4.89 1.84 -3.29
C ALA A 99 5.54 2.83 -4.28
N GLU A 100 4.78 3.75 -4.84
CA GLU A 100 5.29 4.85 -5.69
C GLU A 100 6.25 5.75 -4.90
N ALA A 101 5.89 6.15 -3.68
CA ALA A 101 6.77 6.94 -2.82
C ALA A 101 8.07 6.19 -2.46
N LEU A 102 7.99 4.89 -2.17
CA LEU A 102 9.17 4.04 -1.95
C LEU A 102 10.07 3.99 -3.18
N GLN A 103 9.47 3.83 -4.37
CA GLN A 103 10.21 3.80 -5.63
C GLN A 103 11.00 5.09 -5.84
N GLU A 104 10.38 6.24 -5.60
CA GLU A 104 11.02 7.54 -5.71
C GLU A 104 12.21 7.68 -4.76
N GLU A 105 12.06 7.30 -3.50
CA GLU A 105 13.16 7.37 -2.51
C GLU A 105 14.31 6.40 -2.85
N ILE A 106 14.03 5.18 -3.32
CA ILE A 106 15.07 4.24 -3.75
C ILE A 106 15.80 4.74 -5.00
N LYS A 107 15.07 5.30 -5.98
CA LYS A 107 15.67 5.88 -7.20
C LYS A 107 16.56 7.08 -6.88
N ARG A 108 16.20 7.91 -5.90
CA ARG A 108 17.06 9.01 -5.40
C ARG A 108 18.39 8.51 -4.84
N CYS A 109 18.44 7.25 -4.39
CA CYS A 109 19.66 6.58 -3.93
C CYS A 109 20.48 5.92 -5.06
N GLY A 110 20.09 6.12 -6.32
CA GLY A 110 20.82 5.58 -7.48
C GLY A 110 20.55 4.11 -7.77
N VAL A 111 19.58 3.49 -7.09
CA VAL A 111 19.20 2.09 -7.30
C VAL A 111 17.95 2.04 -8.18
N ALA A 112 17.95 1.16 -9.18
CA ALA A 112 16.77 0.93 -10.01
C ALA A 112 15.64 0.32 -9.16
N ALA A 113 14.42 0.84 -9.28
CA ALA A 113 13.26 0.32 -8.57
C ALA A 113 12.01 0.32 -9.45
N GLU A 114 11.22 -0.75 -9.37
CA GLU A 114 9.99 -0.93 -10.15
C GLU A 114 8.82 -1.35 -9.27
N VAL A 115 7.64 -0.79 -9.54
CA VAL A 115 6.42 -1.07 -8.78
C VAL A 115 5.55 -2.04 -9.56
N HIS A 116 5.11 -3.11 -8.90
CA HIS A 116 4.23 -4.14 -9.43
C HIS A 116 3.00 -4.26 -8.54
N MET A 117 1.84 -3.92 -9.10
CA MET A 117 0.56 -3.95 -8.38
C MET A 117 -0.20 -5.24 -8.68
N ASN A 118 -0.47 -6.05 -7.66
CA ASN A 118 -1.44 -7.14 -7.76
C ASN A 118 -2.86 -6.59 -7.56
N ALA A 119 -3.54 -6.26 -8.66
CA ALA A 119 -4.95 -5.86 -8.62
C ALA A 119 -5.92 -7.06 -8.69
N SER A 120 -5.44 -8.30 -8.56
CA SER A 120 -6.27 -9.49 -8.57
C SER A 120 -6.53 -9.97 -7.15
N LYS A 121 -7.80 -10.24 -6.81
CA LYS A 121 -8.18 -10.92 -5.56
C LYS A 121 -7.98 -12.43 -5.62
N VAL A 122 -7.85 -12.99 -6.84
CA VAL A 122 -7.76 -14.44 -7.06
C VAL A 122 -6.33 -14.94 -7.24
N THR A 123 -5.42 -14.07 -7.71
CA THR A 123 -4.03 -14.44 -7.94
C THR A 123 -3.27 -14.40 -6.61
N PRO A 124 -2.79 -15.54 -6.10
CA PRO A 124 -2.05 -15.57 -4.84
C PRO A 124 -0.79 -14.71 -4.93
N THR A 125 -0.44 -14.08 -3.80
CA THR A 125 0.76 -13.25 -3.65
C THR A 125 2.02 -13.91 -4.21
N ARG A 126 2.26 -15.18 -3.83
CA ARG A 126 3.45 -15.91 -4.27
C ARG A 126 3.51 -16.07 -5.79
N GLU A 127 2.38 -16.32 -6.43
CA GLU A 127 2.30 -16.46 -7.88
C GLU A 127 2.58 -15.11 -8.56
N HIS A 128 2.00 -14.02 -8.06
CA HIS A 128 2.25 -12.68 -8.60
C HIS A 128 3.72 -12.25 -8.49
N VAL A 129 4.37 -12.54 -7.35
CA VAL A 129 5.81 -12.32 -7.16
C VAL A 129 6.61 -13.15 -8.16
N ALA A 130 6.29 -14.44 -8.31
CA ALA A 130 6.99 -15.32 -9.24
C ALA A 130 6.87 -14.83 -10.70
N GLN A 131 5.67 -14.43 -11.13
CA GLN A 131 5.44 -13.85 -12.46
C GLN A 131 6.21 -12.53 -12.66
N THR A 132 6.30 -11.71 -11.61
CA THR A 132 7.05 -10.45 -11.64
C THR A 132 8.55 -10.71 -11.82
N LEU A 133 9.13 -11.59 -11.00
CA LEU A 133 10.55 -11.94 -11.05
C LEU A 133 10.93 -12.71 -12.32
N ALA A 134 9.99 -13.44 -12.92
CA ALA A 134 10.20 -14.10 -14.21
C ALA A 134 10.32 -13.11 -15.38
N LYS A 135 9.62 -11.97 -15.34
CA LYS A 135 9.70 -10.92 -16.37
C LYS A 135 10.99 -10.12 -16.25
N ARG A 136 11.43 -9.83 -15.03
CA ARG A 136 12.65 -9.06 -14.76
C ARG A 136 13.32 -9.53 -13.48
N LYS A 137 14.59 -9.89 -13.58
CA LYS A 137 15.40 -10.21 -12.42
C LYS A 137 15.69 -8.95 -11.59
N SER A 138 15.50 -9.06 -10.28
CA SER A 138 15.93 -8.10 -9.27
C SER A 138 16.68 -8.85 -8.18
N ASP A 139 17.56 -8.19 -7.44
CA ASP A 139 18.27 -8.75 -6.28
C ASP A 139 17.74 -8.20 -4.94
N GLY A 140 16.79 -7.26 -5.01
CA GLY A 140 15.92 -6.86 -3.91
C GLY A 140 14.45 -7.08 -4.23
N LEU A 141 13.67 -7.42 -3.21
CA LEU A 141 12.21 -7.50 -3.24
C LEU A 141 11.65 -6.79 -2.02
N ILE A 142 10.75 -5.83 -2.24
CA ILE A 142 9.95 -5.22 -1.18
C ILE A 142 8.52 -5.71 -1.32
N GLN A 143 7.96 -6.26 -0.24
CA GLN A 143 6.54 -6.57 -0.16
C GLN A 143 5.86 -5.52 0.71
N VAL A 144 4.78 -4.93 0.20
CA VAL A 144 3.94 -3.99 0.93
C VAL A 144 2.58 -4.65 1.16
N SER A 145 2.19 -4.75 2.43
CA SER A 145 0.85 -5.18 2.82
C SER A 145 0.17 -4.12 3.69
N ILE A 146 -1.14 -3.98 3.49
CA ILE A 146 -1.99 -3.12 4.30
C ILE A 146 -3.15 -3.98 4.81
N ALA A 147 -3.24 -4.10 6.13
CA ALA A 147 -4.24 -4.95 6.78
C ALA A 147 -4.74 -4.32 8.08
N PRO A 148 -6.03 -4.53 8.42
CA PRO A 148 -6.55 -4.20 9.73
C PRO A 148 -6.05 -5.23 10.75
N GLU A 149 -5.76 -4.77 11.95
CA GLU A 149 -5.38 -5.61 13.08
C GLU A 149 -6.14 -5.21 14.32
N ARG A 150 -6.49 -6.21 15.14
CA ARG A 150 -7.18 -5.98 16.40
C ARG A 150 -6.18 -5.51 17.44
N VAL A 151 -6.42 -4.33 18.00
CA VAL A 151 -5.59 -3.71 19.05
C VAL A 151 -6.49 -3.35 20.21
N GLY A 152 -6.42 -4.15 21.29
CA GLY A 152 -7.34 -4.05 22.42
C GLY A 152 -8.80 -4.23 21.96
N ASP A 153 -9.63 -3.23 22.26
CA ASP A 153 -11.06 -3.21 21.92
C ASP A 153 -11.35 -2.63 20.53
N GLY A 154 -10.31 -2.15 19.82
CA GLY A 154 -10.43 -1.52 18.51
C GLY A 154 -9.78 -2.30 17.37
N THR A 155 -9.97 -1.80 16.15
CA THR A 155 -9.30 -2.26 14.94
C THR A 155 -8.54 -1.10 14.31
N ASP A 156 -7.24 -1.27 14.14
CA ASP A 156 -6.35 -0.28 13.53
C ASP A 156 -5.85 -0.79 12.17
N LEU A 157 -5.62 0.12 11.23
CA LEU A 157 -5.03 -0.21 9.94
C LEU A 157 -3.50 -0.10 10.01
N PHE A 158 -2.78 -1.11 9.53
CA PHE A 158 -1.32 -1.12 9.51
C PHE A 158 -0.78 -1.24 8.09
N ILE A 159 0.34 -0.58 7.83
CA ILE A 159 1.20 -0.81 6.66
C ILE A 159 2.40 -1.61 7.14
N SER A 160 2.57 -2.82 6.62
CA SER A 160 3.75 -3.64 6.82
C SER A 160 4.59 -3.63 5.55
N THR A 161 5.90 -3.52 5.70
CA THR A 161 6.86 -3.47 4.59
C THR A 161 8.04 -4.35 4.92
N ASP A 162 8.30 -5.34 4.08
CA ASP A 162 9.36 -6.32 4.25
C ASP A 162 10.31 -6.28 3.05
N TYR A 163 11.61 -6.15 3.31
CA TYR A 163 12.64 -6.29 2.30
C TYR A 163 13.26 -7.67 2.35
N PHE A 164 13.41 -8.29 1.19
CA PHE A 164 14.10 -9.56 0.98
C PHE A 164 15.24 -9.37 -0.02
N THR A 165 16.40 -9.94 0.28
CA THR A 165 17.44 -10.13 -0.74
C THR A 165 17.05 -11.32 -1.61
N LEU A 166 17.35 -11.22 -2.91
CA LEU A 166 17.09 -12.29 -3.88
C LEU A 166 18.41 -12.79 -4.46
N THR A 167 18.67 -14.08 -4.28
CA THR A 167 19.85 -14.74 -4.86
C THR A 167 19.42 -15.65 -5.99
N TRP A 168 19.93 -15.38 -7.19
CA TRP A 168 19.62 -16.15 -8.39
C TRP A 168 20.64 -17.27 -8.58
N GLU A 169 20.14 -18.49 -8.77
CA GLU A 169 20.94 -19.67 -9.06
C GLU A 169 20.54 -20.22 -10.44
N GLY A 170 21.54 -20.46 -11.29
CA GLY A 170 21.34 -21.14 -12.57
C GLY A 170 21.01 -22.62 -12.36
N ARG A 171 20.06 -23.15 -13.12
CA ARG A 171 19.70 -24.57 -13.16
C ARG A 171 19.66 -25.06 -14.61
N ALA A 172 19.72 -26.37 -14.81
CA ALA A 172 19.75 -27.00 -16.14
C ALA A 172 18.57 -26.58 -17.06
N HIS A 173 17.42 -26.21 -16.48
CA HIS A 173 16.21 -25.81 -17.20
C HIS A 173 15.70 -24.40 -16.83
N GLY A 174 16.56 -23.52 -16.31
CA GLY A 174 16.17 -22.15 -15.99
C GLY A 174 16.97 -21.52 -14.85
N ALA A 175 16.33 -20.67 -14.08
CA ALA A 175 16.90 -20.08 -12.88
C ALA A 175 15.95 -20.28 -11.70
N SER A 176 16.51 -20.54 -10.52
CA SER A 176 15.80 -20.46 -9.25
C SER A 176 16.20 -19.21 -8.50
N VAL A 177 15.31 -18.73 -7.63
CA VAL A 177 15.59 -17.63 -6.72
C VAL A 177 15.39 -18.09 -5.29
N THR A 178 16.33 -17.76 -4.42
CA THR A 178 16.20 -17.92 -2.96
C THR A 178 16.06 -16.55 -2.32
N THR A 179 15.42 -16.52 -1.14
CA THR A 179 15.16 -15.27 -0.40
C THR A 179 16.02 -15.24 0.86
N GLY A 180 16.66 -14.10 1.12
CA GLY A 180 17.25 -13.77 2.41
C GLY A 180 16.45 -12.65 3.08
N ALA A 181 16.49 -12.60 4.42
CA ALA A 181 15.79 -11.57 5.17
C ALA A 181 16.55 -10.22 5.14
N GLY A 182 15.79 -9.13 5.18
CA GLY A 182 16.30 -7.78 5.38
C GLY A 182 15.38 -6.96 6.29
N PRO A 183 15.42 -5.63 6.19
CA PRO A 183 14.62 -4.75 7.04
C PRO A 183 13.12 -5.02 6.90
N ALA A 184 12.44 -5.09 8.04
CA ALA A 184 11.00 -5.12 8.14
C ALA A 184 10.53 -3.92 8.98
N GLN A 185 9.46 -3.26 8.55
CA GLN A 185 8.82 -2.19 9.30
C GLN A 185 7.31 -2.34 9.26
N LYS A 186 6.68 -1.91 10.35
CA LYS A 186 5.24 -1.89 10.50
C LYS A 186 4.82 -0.58 11.13
N HIS A 187 3.89 0.11 10.48
CA HIS A 187 3.41 1.41 10.91
C HIS A 187 1.89 1.39 11.01
N LYS A 188 1.35 1.85 12.13
CA LYS A 188 -0.08 2.18 12.23
C LYS A 188 -0.35 3.36 11.28
N VAL A 189 -1.37 3.24 10.43
CA VAL A 189 -1.85 4.34 9.59
C VAL A 189 -2.47 5.38 10.51
N ALA A 190 -1.76 6.48 10.73
CA ALA A 190 -2.30 7.66 11.39
C ALA A 190 -2.98 8.57 10.35
N SER A 191 -4.03 9.29 10.76
CA SER A 191 -4.81 10.16 9.86
C SER A 191 -4.05 11.39 9.37
N ASP A 192 -2.97 11.75 10.05
CA ASP A 192 -2.18 12.97 9.87
C ASP A 192 -0.77 12.74 9.30
N ALA A 193 -0.27 11.49 9.34
CA ALA A 193 1.07 11.16 8.85
C ALA A 193 1.10 10.92 7.33
N PRO A 194 1.92 11.66 6.56
CA PRO A 194 2.03 11.43 5.12
C PRO A 194 2.64 10.06 4.80
N LEU A 195 2.06 9.30 3.86
CA LEU A 195 2.60 8.00 3.40
C LEU A 195 4.06 8.10 2.95
N ALA A 196 4.44 9.23 2.34
CA ALA A 196 5.81 9.49 1.93
C ALA A 196 6.81 9.50 3.10
N LEU A 197 6.38 9.89 4.31
CA LEU A 197 7.24 9.84 5.49
C LEU A 197 7.58 8.40 5.89
N TYR A 198 6.59 7.50 5.87
CA TYR A 198 6.81 6.08 6.14
C TYR A 198 7.72 5.45 5.07
N ALA A 199 7.48 5.76 3.79
CA ALA A 199 8.32 5.29 2.70
C ALA A 199 9.77 5.75 2.86
N ARG A 200 9.99 7.02 3.20
CA ARG A 200 11.32 7.54 3.47
C ARG A 200 11.99 6.86 4.66
N ARG A 201 11.28 6.64 5.77
CA ARG A 201 11.83 5.92 6.94
C ARG A 201 12.30 4.52 6.58
N PHE A 202 11.56 3.82 5.73
CA PHE A 202 11.97 2.50 5.25
C PHE A 202 13.20 2.60 4.32
N ALA A 203 13.21 3.55 3.38
CA ALA A 203 14.36 3.78 2.51
C ALA A 203 15.63 4.18 3.31
N THR A 204 15.49 4.97 4.38
CA THR A 204 16.57 5.24 5.33
C THR A 204 17.11 3.97 5.95
N ALA A 205 16.22 3.07 6.41
CA ALA A 205 16.64 1.79 6.97
C ALA A 205 17.37 0.90 5.95
N LEU A 206 16.92 0.88 4.70
CA LEU A 206 17.62 0.18 3.61
C LEU A 206 19.02 0.76 3.37
N ARG A 207 19.14 2.10 3.35
CA ARG A 207 20.41 2.79 3.15
C ARG A 207 21.39 2.53 4.28
N ASP A 208 20.93 2.69 5.52
CA ASP A 208 21.77 2.55 6.71
C ASP A 208 22.32 1.13 6.87
N GLN A 209 21.60 0.14 6.34
CA GLN A 209 22.04 -1.26 6.31
C GLN A 209 22.80 -1.66 5.04
N GLY A 210 22.95 -0.76 4.07
CA GLY A 210 23.76 -0.96 2.86
C GLY A 210 23.03 -1.62 1.69
N TYR A 211 21.71 -1.79 1.75
CA TYR A 211 20.94 -2.38 0.64
C TYR A 211 20.73 -1.41 -0.53
N ILE A 212 20.70 -0.11 -0.24
CA ILE A 212 20.63 0.97 -1.23
C ILE A 212 21.61 2.08 -0.85
N GLY A 213 21.96 2.97 -1.79
CA GLY A 213 22.92 4.06 -1.56
C GLY A 213 23.98 4.09 -2.67
N ARG A 214 24.94 5.01 -2.56
CA ARG A 214 26.12 5.11 -3.42
C ARG A 214 27.37 4.85 -2.61
#